data_AF-A0A2S5D0Z7-F1
#
_entry.id   AF-A0A2S5D0Z7-F1
#
_cell.length_a   1.000
_cell.length_b   1.000
_cell.length_c   1.000
_cell.angle_alpha   90.00
_cell.angle_beta   90.00
_cell.angle_gamma   90.00
#
_symmetry.space_group_name_H-M   'P 1'
#
loop_
_entity.id
_entity.type
_entity.pdbx_description
1 polymer ?
#
loop_
_entity_poly.entity_id
_entity_poly.type
_entity_poly.pdbx_seq_one_letter_code
_entity_poly.pdbx_strand_id
1 'polypeptide(L)'
;MAILDSGINEEFLESGIVDEFNAIDPTSPTIDEMSHGTPIANIIENSEIDLIDVKVLNKDGKGKADDLVKAIEWCIEQKVDIINISFGYQTENLAVKTVIGKAVANGILIIAAAGNTFGFGVDYPAKYDEVISITATDKELRRLSSTGKGKIDFAFVGEDVVAIDKDGYYRKFTGTSFATAKATKYISSLMAAQKKSLSKESIVALLKQQAKDLGEEGFDREYGYGVIEDN
;
A
#
# COMPACT_ATOMS: atom_id res chain seq x y z
N MET A 1 10.00 0.21 7.05
CA MET A 1 8.94 0.38 6.02
C MET A 1 7.99 1.47 6.46
N ALA A 2 7.63 2.39 5.57
CA ALA A 2 6.70 3.48 5.88
C ALA A 2 5.28 3.18 5.39
N ILE A 3 4.30 3.43 6.26
CA ILE A 3 2.87 3.38 5.94
C ILE A 3 2.36 4.82 5.85
N LEU A 4 2.02 5.26 4.64
CA LEU A 4 1.45 6.59 4.42
C LEU A 4 -0.08 6.47 4.48
N ASP A 5 -0.70 6.91 5.58
CA ASP A 5 -2.14 6.74 5.78
C ASP A 5 -2.74 7.76 6.79
N SER A 6 -3.79 7.40 7.53
CA SER A 6 -4.50 8.25 8.49
C SER A 6 -3.86 8.32 9.87
N GLY A 7 -2.66 7.75 10.04
CA GLY A 7 -2.03 7.52 11.34
C GLY A 7 -2.25 6.10 11.85
N ILE A 8 -1.63 5.74 12.97
CA ILE A 8 -1.67 4.43 13.60
C ILE A 8 -1.82 4.60 15.12
N ASN A 9 -2.72 3.83 15.72
CA ASN A 9 -2.78 3.67 17.17
C ASN A 9 -1.88 2.48 17.56
N GLU A 10 -0.63 2.79 17.94
CA GLU A 10 0.44 1.79 18.15
C GLU A 10 0.12 0.75 19.23
N GLU A 11 -0.77 1.06 20.18
CA GLU A 11 -1.14 0.17 21.27
C GLU A 11 -1.84 -1.12 20.80
N PHE A 12 -2.28 -1.15 19.54
CA PHE A 12 -2.92 -2.32 18.91
C PHE A 12 -1.98 -3.11 18.00
N LEU A 13 -0.71 -2.74 17.94
CA LEU A 13 0.32 -3.47 17.21
C LEU A 13 1.22 -4.25 18.18
N GLU A 14 1.54 -5.49 17.84
CA GLU A 14 2.49 -6.31 18.59
C GLU A 14 3.94 -5.84 18.37
N SER A 15 4.24 -5.39 17.15
CA SER A 15 5.60 -5.02 16.74
C SER A 15 5.95 -3.55 17.08
N GLY A 16 4.94 -2.72 17.35
CA GLY A 16 5.08 -1.28 17.57
C GLY A 16 5.48 -0.49 16.31
N ILE A 17 5.75 0.81 16.50
CA ILE A 17 6.30 1.71 15.48
C ILE A 17 7.70 2.19 15.91
N VAL A 18 8.63 2.29 14.98
CA VAL A 18 10.02 2.72 15.27
C VAL A 18 10.26 4.20 15.04
N ASP A 19 9.41 4.85 14.24
CA ASP A 19 9.44 6.28 13.95
C ASP A 19 8.06 6.75 13.46
N GLU A 20 7.78 8.04 13.57
CA GLU A 20 6.52 8.63 13.14
C GLU A 20 6.71 10.02 12.51
N PHE A 21 5.87 10.36 11.53
CA PHE A 21 5.83 11.68 10.92
C PHE A 21 4.42 12.10 10.51
N ASN A 22 3.94 13.20 11.08
CA ASN A 22 2.68 13.80 10.67
C ASN A 22 2.90 14.88 9.60
N ALA A 23 2.66 14.54 8.33
CA ALA A 23 2.89 15.47 7.23
C ALA A 23 1.83 16.59 7.14
N ILE A 24 0.68 16.41 7.79
CA ILE A 24 -0.41 17.40 7.86
C ILE A 24 -0.07 18.48 8.89
N ASP A 25 0.42 18.06 10.05
CA ASP A 25 0.91 18.91 11.14
C ASP A 25 2.10 18.25 11.82
N PRO A 26 3.35 18.61 11.44
CA PRO A 26 4.58 18.01 11.98
C PRO A 26 4.79 18.19 13.48
N THR A 27 3.97 19.00 14.16
CA THR A 27 4.03 19.20 15.61
C THR A 27 3.05 18.33 16.40
N SER A 28 2.20 17.59 15.70
CA SER A 28 1.16 16.73 16.27
C SER A 28 1.49 15.25 16.06
N PRO A 29 1.04 14.35 16.97
CA PRO A 29 1.25 12.91 16.83
C PRO A 29 0.48 12.33 15.63
N THR A 30 0.78 11.08 15.27
CA THR A 30 0.15 10.37 14.15
C THR A 30 -1.04 9.49 14.58
N ILE A 31 -1.94 10.01 15.43
CA ILE A 31 -3.10 9.25 15.93
C ILE A 31 -4.11 8.90 14.82
N ASP A 32 -4.59 7.65 14.76
CA ASP A 32 -5.61 7.22 13.81
C ASP A 32 -7.04 7.51 14.29
N GLU A 33 -7.60 8.64 13.87
CA GLU A 33 -9.00 8.99 14.13
C GLU A 33 -9.98 8.38 13.11
N MET A 34 -9.48 7.96 11.94
CA MET A 34 -10.29 7.49 10.81
C MET A 34 -10.58 6.00 10.88
N SER A 35 -9.69 5.22 11.51
CA SER A 35 -9.70 3.74 11.49
C SER A 35 -9.36 3.15 10.12
N HIS A 36 -8.38 3.73 9.44
CA HIS A 36 -7.90 3.22 8.15
C HIS A 36 -6.43 2.78 8.24
N GLY A 37 -5.54 3.61 8.79
CA GLY A 37 -4.13 3.29 8.94
C GLY A 37 -3.85 2.17 9.96
N THR A 38 -4.55 2.15 11.10
CA THR A 38 -4.37 1.10 12.13
C THR A 38 -4.61 -0.32 11.58
N PRO A 39 -5.75 -0.63 10.92
CA PRO A 39 -5.95 -1.98 10.36
C PRO A 39 -4.97 -2.31 9.23
N ILE A 40 -4.49 -1.33 8.46
CA ILE A 40 -3.44 -1.54 7.45
C ILE A 40 -2.13 -1.95 8.12
N ALA A 41 -1.72 -1.24 9.17
CA ALA A 41 -0.52 -1.55 9.92
C ALA A 41 -0.60 -2.94 10.57
N ASN A 42 -1.73 -3.29 11.16
CA ASN A 42 -1.97 -4.61 11.74
C ASN A 42 -1.92 -5.75 10.70
N ILE A 43 -2.35 -5.50 9.45
CA ILE A 43 -2.18 -6.49 8.38
C ILE A 43 -0.70 -6.67 8.05
N ILE A 44 0.05 -5.56 7.96
CA ILE A 44 1.45 -5.55 7.52
C ILE A 44 2.41 -6.09 8.58
N GLU A 45 2.15 -5.81 9.86
CA GLU A 45 3.10 -6.07 10.94
C GLU A 45 3.57 -7.53 10.99
N ASN A 46 4.85 -7.68 11.33
CA ASN A 46 5.47 -8.91 11.79
C ASN A 46 6.81 -8.58 12.45
N SER A 47 7.36 -9.53 13.20
CA SER A 47 8.57 -9.33 14.02
C SER A 47 9.87 -9.11 13.24
N GLU A 48 9.86 -9.20 11.90
CA GLU A 48 11.04 -9.00 11.05
C GLU A 48 11.07 -7.61 10.38
N ILE A 49 10.07 -6.76 10.65
CA ILE A 49 9.88 -5.50 9.96
C ILE A 49 9.74 -4.34 10.93
N ASP A 50 10.60 -3.35 10.77
CA ASP A 50 10.45 -2.04 11.39
C ASP A 50 9.36 -1.23 10.67
N LEU A 51 8.28 -0.87 11.38
CA LEU A 51 7.18 -0.04 10.86
C LEU A 51 7.36 1.43 11.24
N ILE A 52 7.09 2.30 10.27
CA ILE A 52 7.13 3.76 10.42
C ILE A 52 5.76 4.30 10.04
N ASP A 53 5.16 5.10 10.93
CA ASP A 53 3.87 5.72 10.72
C ASP A 53 4.03 7.10 10.05
N VAL A 54 3.40 7.29 8.88
CA VAL A 54 3.43 8.58 8.21
C VAL A 54 2.01 9.07 7.93
N LYS A 55 1.51 9.98 8.76
CA LYS A 55 0.15 10.50 8.65
C LYS A 55 0.05 11.55 7.54
N VAL A 56 -0.74 11.23 6.51
CA VAL A 56 -1.03 12.07 5.34
C VAL A 56 -2.52 12.27 5.08
N LEU A 57 -3.38 11.51 5.76
CA LEU A 57 -4.83 11.65 5.73
C LEU A 57 -5.36 12.18 7.08
N ASN A 58 -6.31 13.09 7.02
CA ASN A 58 -6.99 13.57 8.22
C ASN A 58 -8.10 12.59 8.66
N LYS A 59 -8.79 12.90 9.76
CA LYS A 59 -9.90 12.10 10.32
C LYS A 59 -11.06 11.80 9.34
N ASP A 60 -11.20 12.59 8.26
CA ASP A 60 -12.24 12.41 7.25
C ASP A 60 -11.71 11.67 6.00
N GLY A 61 -10.49 11.12 6.05
CA GLY A 61 -9.83 10.44 4.93
C GLY A 61 -9.35 11.38 3.82
N LYS A 62 -9.20 12.67 4.11
CA LYS A 62 -8.76 13.67 3.12
C LYS A 62 -7.27 13.96 3.30
N GLY A 63 -6.52 13.86 2.19
CA GLY A 63 -5.13 14.29 2.10
C GLY A 63 -4.94 15.42 1.09
N LYS A 64 -3.79 16.09 1.14
CA LYS A 64 -3.35 17.06 0.13
C LYS A 64 -2.12 16.53 -0.57
N ALA A 65 -1.99 16.88 -1.86
CA ALA A 65 -0.82 16.50 -2.64
C ALA A 65 0.49 17.00 -2.03
N ASP A 66 0.50 18.22 -1.47
CA ASP A 66 1.69 18.79 -0.83
C ASP A 66 2.12 18.01 0.42
N ASP A 67 1.17 17.49 1.20
CA ASP A 67 1.46 16.70 2.40
C ASP A 67 1.97 15.31 2.00
N LEU A 68 1.44 14.73 0.92
CA LEU A 68 1.99 13.50 0.32
C LEU A 68 3.42 13.73 -0.22
N VAL A 69 3.71 14.87 -0.84
CA VAL A 69 5.07 15.19 -1.30
C VAL A 69 6.03 15.25 -0.12
N LYS A 70 5.71 16.00 0.94
CA LYS A 70 6.53 16.08 2.15
C LYS A 70 6.75 14.71 2.79
N ALA A 71 5.71 13.90 2.88
CA ALA A 71 5.79 12.55 3.45
C ALA A 71 6.75 11.65 2.67
N ILE A 72 6.70 11.67 1.33
CA ILE A 72 7.62 10.89 0.49
C ILE A 72 9.04 11.45 0.61
N GLU A 73 9.24 12.77 0.64
CA GLU A 73 10.57 13.37 0.86
C GLU A 73 11.16 12.94 2.21
N TRP A 74 10.36 12.96 3.28
CA TRP A 74 10.78 12.49 4.58
C TRP A 74 11.13 10.99 4.57
N CYS A 75 10.35 10.15 3.87
CA CYS A 75 10.68 8.73 3.71
C CYS A 75 12.00 8.50 2.97
N ILE A 76 12.33 9.36 2.00
CA ILE A 76 13.64 9.34 1.31
C ILE A 76 14.77 9.65 2.30
N GLU A 77 14.58 10.66 3.15
CA GLU A 77 15.55 11.04 4.18
C GLU A 77 15.77 9.91 5.21
N GLN A 78 14.69 9.23 5.61
CA GLN A 78 14.75 8.05 6.49
C GLN A 78 15.27 6.78 5.81
N LYS A 79 15.47 6.81 4.48
CA LYS A 79 15.98 5.67 3.69
C LYS A 79 15.16 4.39 3.88
N VAL A 80 13.83 4.52 3.91
CA VAL A 80 12.95 3.37 4.07
C VAL A 80 13.03 2.45 2.85
N ASP A 81 12.91 1.13 3.05
CA ASP A 81 12.95 0.19 1.93
C ASP A 81 11.66 0.18 1.08
N ILE A 82 10.51 0.32 1.76
CA ILE A 82 9.18 0.24 1.17
C ILE A 82 8.30 1.39 1.67
N ILE A 83 7.53 1.98 0.77
CA ILE A 83 6.42 2.90 1.04
C ILE A 83 5.11 2.22 0.63
N ASN A 84 4.19 2.06 1.58
CA ASN A 84 2.83 1.60 1.37
C ASN A 84 1.86 2.78 1.30
N ILE A 85 1.10 2.90 0.20
CA ILE A 85 0.09 3.95 0.01
C ILE A 85 -1.27 3.30 -0.26
N SER A 86 -2.09 3.19 0.78
CA SER A 86 -3.39 2.51 0.71
C SER A 86 -4.56 3.44 0.39
N PHE A 87 -4.30 4.54 -0.32
CA PHE A 87 -5.31 5.50 -0.79
C PHE A 87 -4.93 6.01 -2.19
N GLY A 88 -5.85 6.74 -2.82
CA GLY A 88 -5.58 7.33 -4.12
C GLY A 88 -6.49 8.50 -4.48
N TYR A 89 -6.19 9.12 -5.62
CA TYR A 89 -6.94 10.25 -6.18
C TYR A 89 -6.94 10.20 -7.72
N GLN A 90 -7.97 10.79 -8.33
CA GLN A 90 -8.25 10.59 -9.76
C GLN A 90 -7.41 11.45 -10.72
N THR A 91 -6.92 12.60 -10.25
CA THR A 91 -6.22 13.58 -11.10
C THR A 91 -4.72 13.51 -10.91
N GLU A 92 -3.94 13.43 -12.00
CA GLU A 92 -2.48 13.41 -11.92
C GLU A 92 -1.94 14.67 -11.20
N ASN A 93 -0.90 14.49 -10.40
CA ASN A 93 -0.17 15.59 -9.79
C ASN A 93 1.32 15.47 -10.10
N LEU A 94 1.85 16.44 -10.86
CA LEU A 94 3.24 16.40 -11.33
C LEU A 94 4.27 16.48 -10.19
N ALA A 95 3.96 17.15 -9.08
CA ALA A 95 4.85 17.20 -7.93
C ALA A 95 4.94 15.82 -7.26
N VAL A 96 3.80 15.14 -7.09
CA VAL A 96 3.76 13.77 -6.56
C VAL A 96 4.48 12.79 -7.50
N LYS A 97 4.27 12.89 -8.81
CA LYS A 97 4.99 12.07 -9.80
C LYS A 97 6.51 12.27 -9.70
N THR A 98 6.94 13.53 -9.58
CA THR A 98 8.35 13.87 -9.47
C THR A 98 8.99 13.28 -8.21
N VAL A 99 8.33 13.40 -7.05
CA VAL A 99 8.89 12.85 -5.81
C VAL A 99 8.86 11.31 -5.78
N ILE A 100 7.86 10.68 -6.41
CA ILE A 100 7.84 9.22 -6.60
C ILE A 100 9.05 8.77 -7.43
N GLY A 101 9.34 9.46 -8.53
CA GLY A 101 10.55 9.20 -9.33
C GLY A 101 11.83 9.37 -8.51
N LYS A 102 11.91 10.39 -7.63
CA LYS A 102 13.05 10.56 -6.71
C LYS A 102 13.18 9.41 -5.71
N ALA A 103 12.06 8.96 -5.11
CA ALA A 103 12.07 7.86 -4.15
C ALA A 103 12.54 6.56 -4.80
N VAL A 104 12.01 6.22 -5.98
CA VAL A 104 12.43 5.03 -6.73
C VAL A 104 13.89 5.13 -7.16
N ALA A 105 14.37 6.31 -7.57
CA ALA A 105 15.80 6.52 -7.87
C ALA A 105 16.72 6.35 -6.64
N ASN A 106 16.18 6.47 -5.42
CA ASN A 106 16.89 6.17 -4.17
C ASN A 106 16.71 4.70 -3.73
N GLY A 107 16.14 3.84 -4.58
CA GLY A 107 15.97 2.41 -4.30
C GLY A 107 14.76 2.07 -3.43
N ILE A 108 13.84 3.02 -3.23
CA ILE A 108 12.64 2.82 -2.41
C ILE A 108 11.56 2.18 -3.27
N LEU A 109 11.02 1.05 -2.82
CA LEU A 109 9.88 0.41 -3.47
C LEU A 109 8.57 1.09 -3.05
N ILE A 110 7.70 1.39 -4.00
CA ILE A 110 6.40 2.00 -3.72
C ILE A 110 5.30 1.05 -4.16
N ILE A 111 4.39 0.75 -3.24
CA ILE A 111 3.23 -0.13 -3.45
C ILE A 111 1.99 0.69 -3.12
N ALA A 112 1.02 0.72 -4.05
CA ALA A 112 -0.18 1.53 -3.87
C ALA A 112 -1.45 0.84 -4.32
N ALA A 113 -2.55 1.21 -3.67
CA ALA A 113 -3.88 0.71 -3.94
C ALA A 113 -4.41 1.20 -5.28
N ALA A 114 -4.92 0.28 -6.11
CA ALA A 114 -5.44 0.60 -7.43
C ALA A 114 -6.71 1.48 -7.40
N GLY A 115 -7.40 1.54 -6.26
CA GLY A 115 -8.58 2.37 -6.05
C GLY A 115 -9.90 1.61 -6.17
N ASN A 116 -10.90 2.06 -5.42
CA ASN A 116 -12.26 1.49 -5.40
C ASN A 116 -13.19 2.32 -6.30
N THR A 117 -12.88 2.35 -7.60
CA THR A 117 -13.52 3.24 -8.58
C THR A 117 -14.57 2.55 -9.46
N PHE A 118 -15.16 1.42 -9.04
CA PHE A 118 -16.25 0.72 -9.75
C PHE A 118 -15.98 0.44 -11.23
N GLY A 119 -14.77 0.00 -11.56
CA GLY A 119 -14.35 -0.31 -12.92
C GLY A 119 -13.93 0.89 -13.76
N PHE A 120 -13.96 2.11 -13.22
CA PHE A 120 -13.27 3.27 -13.81
C PHE A 120 -11.75 3.08 -13.72
N GLY A 121 -10.99 4.11 -14.03
CA GLY A 121 -9.53 4.03 -14.02
C GLY A 121 -8.95 3.76 -12.63
N VAL A 122 -7.77 3.16 -12.63
CA VAL A 122 -6.86 3.11 -11.46
C VAL A 122 -6.54 4.52 -10.98
N ASP A 123 -6.49 4.71 -9.66
CA ASP A 123 -6.13 5.98 -9.02
C ASP A 123 -4.62 6.26 -9.03
N TYR A 124 -4.24 7.52 -8.91
CA TYR A 124 -2.87 7.89 -8.57
C TYR A 124 -2.66 7.77 -7.05
N PRO A 125 -1.48 7.32 -6.58
CA PRO A 125 -0.25 7.11 -7.35
C PRO A 125 -0.10 5.72 -7.99
N ALA A 126 -0.99 4.76 -7.73
CA ALA A 126 -0.88 3.41 -8.27
C ALA A 126 -0.77 3.36 -9.80
N LYS A 127 -1.38 4.33 -10.49
CA LYS A 127 -1.32 4.47 -11.95
C LYS A 127 0.05 4.88 -12.51
N TYR A 128 0.99 5.38 -11.70
CA TYR A 128 2.35 5.69 -12.17
C TYR A 128 3.14 4.42 -12.47
N ASP A 129 3.92 4.43 -13.55
CA ASP A 129 4.68 3.26 -14.02
C ASP A 129 5.75 2.84 -13.02
N GLU A 130 6.23 3.74 -12.16
CA GLU A 130 7.23 3.47 -11.14
C GLU A 130 6.65 2.77 -9.89
N VAL A 131 5.33 2.82 -9.71
CA VAL A 131 4.64 2.26 -8.53
C VAL A 131 4.18 0.83 -8.84
N ILE A 132 4.08 -0.04 -7.84
CA ILE A 132 3.38 -1.33 -7.95
C ILE A 132 1.91 -1.11 -7.59
N SER A 133 1.02 -1.35 -8.55
CA SER A 133 -0.43 -1.16 -8.44
C SER A 133 -1.12 -2.46 -8.04
N ILE A 134 -1.82 -2.44 -6.90
CA ILE A 134 -2.47 -3.62 -6.33
C ILE A 134 -4.00 -3.48 -6.39
N THR A 135 -4.65 -4.43 -7.05
CA THR A 135 -6.11 -4.58 -7.04
C THR A 135 -6.58 -5.62 -6.02
N ALA A 136 -7.88 -5.68 -5.77
CA ALA A 136 -8.48 -6.58 -4.79
C ALA A 136 -9.37 -7.66 -5.44
N THR A 137 -9.26 -8.88 -4.92
CA THR A 137 -10.17 -10.00 -5.20
C THR A 137 -10.96 -10.42 -3.96
N ASP A 138 -12.01 -11.20 -4.20
CA ASP A 138 -12.60 -12.05 -3.17
C ASP A 138 -11.77 -13.33 -2.93
N LYS A 139 -12.27 -14.18 -2.03
CA LYS A 139 -11.65 -15.46 -1.65
C LYS A 139 -11.73 -16.52 -2.75
N GLU A 140 -12.62 -16.36 -3.72
CA GLU A 140 -12.66 -17.18 -4.93
C GLU A 140 -11.80 -16.59 -6.07
N LEU A 141 -10.94 -15.61 -5.75
CA LEU A 141 -10.02 -14.93 -6.65
C LEU A 141 -10.69 -14.14 -7.76
N ARG A 142 -11.97 -13.78 -7.59
CA ARG A 142 -12.68 -12.90 -8.54
C ARG A 142 -12.40 -11.46 -8.18
N ARG A 143 -12.05 -10.63 -9.17
CA ARG A 143 -11.85 -9.19 -8.97
C ARG A 143 -13.12 -8.56 -8.39
N LEU A 144 -12.96 -7.77 -7.35
CA LEU A 144 -14.08 -7.04 -6.76
C LEU A 144 -14.60 -6.00 -7.75
N SER A 145 -15.92 -5.97 -7.96
CA SER A 145 -16.57 -5.06 -8.90
C SER A 145 -16.37 -3.58 -8.54
N SER A 146 -16.11 -3.29 -7.27
CA SER A 146 -15.79 -1.97 -6.73
C SER A 146 -14.41 -1.45 -7.14
N THR A 147 -13.49 -2.29 -7.63
CA THR A 147 -12.10 -1.88 -7.92
C THR A 147 -11.99 -1.20 -9.28
N GLY A 148 -10.96 -0.37 -9.46
CA GLY A 148 -10.60 0.19 -10.76
C GLY A 148 -10.07 -0.86 -11.75
N LYS A 149 -9.96 -0.47 -13.02
CA LYS A 149 -9.33 -1.23 -14.11
C LYS A 149 -8.25 -0.39 -14.80
N GLY A 150 -7.28 -1.02 -15.42
CA GLY A 150 -6.22 -0.32 -16.17
C GLY A 150 -4.82 -0.76 -15.78
N LYS A 151 -4.04 0.17 -15.24
CA LYS A 151 -2.66 -0.07 -14.81
C LYS A 151 -2.69 -0.82 -13.47
N ILE A 152 -2.80 -2.14 -13.53
CA ILE A 152 -2.77 -3.07 -12.40
C ILE A 152 -1.54 -3.95 -12.60
N ASP A 153 -0.72 -4.12 -11.56
CA ASP A 153 0.45 -5.00 -11.64
C ASP A 153 0.11 -6.38 -11.07
N PHE A 154 -0.55 -6.44 -9.91
CA PHE A 154 -0.95 -7.70 -9.27
C PHE A 154 -2.26 -7.56 -8.51
N ALA A 155 -2.86 -8.69 -8.19
CA ALA A 155 -4.05 -8.80 -7.38
C ALA A 155 -3.78 -9.60 -6.10
N PHE A 156 -4.39 -9.18 -5.00
CA PHE A 156 -4.40 -9.90 -3.72
C PHE A 156 -5.83 -9.96 -3.17
N VAL A 157 -6.11 -10.92 -2.29
CA VAL A 157 -7.41 -10.99 -1.61
C VAL A 157 -7.59 -9.72 -0.77
N GLY A 158 -8.61 -8.94 -1.10
CA GLY A 158 -8.94 -7.69 -0.42
C GLY A 158 -10.37 -7.64 0.09
N GLU A 159 -11.13 -8.73 0.01
CA GLU A 159 -12.45 -8.87 0.60
C GLU A 159 -12.38 -9.53 1.98
N ASP A 160 -13.14 -9.00 2.94
CA ASP A 160 -13.33 -9.63 4.25
C ASP A 160 -12.00 -9.90 4.98
N VAL A 161 -11.01 -9.03 4.78
CA VAL A 161 -9.70 -9.10 5.43
C VAL A 161 -9.87 -8.75 6.90
N VAL A 162 -9.48 -9.65 7.79
CA VAL A 162 -9.62 -9.46 9.23
C VAL A 162 -8.42 -8.67 9.76
N ALA A 163 -8.69 -7.57 10.47
CA ALA A 163 -7.68 -6.75 11.13
C ALA A 163 -8.26 -6.05 12.37
N ILE A 164 -7.40 -5.43 13.18
CA ILE A 164 -7.79 -4.65 14.35
C ILE A 164 -8.10 -3.20 13.94
N ASP A 165 -9.27 -2.69 14.35
CA ASP A 165 -9.68 -1.29 14.15
C ASP A 165 -9.02 -0.33 15.16
N LYS A 166 -9.21 0.98 14.98
CA LYS A 166 -8.61 2.01 15.85
C LYS A 166 -9.04 1.93 17.34
N ASP A 167 -10.06 1.14 17.66
CA ASP A 167 -10.62 0.99 19.00
C ASP A 167 -10.27 -0.40 19.61
N GLY A 168 -9.38 -1.15 18.94
CA GLY A 168 -8.89 -2.45 19.41
C GLY A 168 -9.80 -3.63 19.11
N TYR A 169 -10.78 -3.48 18.20
CA TYR A 169 -11.67 -4.57 17.85
C TYR A 169 -11.31 -5.23 16.52
N TYR A 170 -11.42 -6.56 16.48
CA TYR A 170 -11.40 -7.29 15.21
C TYR A 170 -12.60 -6.91 14.34
N ARG A 171 -12.31 -6.53 13.10
CA ARG A 171 -13.26 -6.20 12.05
C ARG A 171 -12.85 -6.85 10.74
N LYS A 172 -13.81 -6.89 9.82
CA LYS A 172 -13.57 -7.25 8.42
C LYS A 172 -13.53 -5.99 7.59
N PHE A 173 -12.51 -5.89 6.75
CA PHE A 173 -12.27 -4.77 5.87
C PHE A 173 -12.23 -5.23 4.43
N THR A 174 -12.78 -4.41 3.53
CA THR A 174 -12.88 -4.72 2.11
C THR A 174 -12.40 -3.54 1.25
N GLY A 175 -11.50 -3.80 0.30
CA GLY A 175 -11.02 -2.83 -0.67
C GLY A 175 -9.56 -3.03 -1.10
N THR A 176 -9.15 -2.28 -2.14
CA THR A 176 -7.77 -2.31 -2.63
C THR A 176 -6.74 -1.93 -1.58
N SER A 177 -7.11 -1.12 -0.59
CA SER A 177 -6.27 -0.72 0.55
C SER A 177 -5.76 -1.92 1.35
N PHE A 178 -6.64 -2.90 1.63
CA PHE A 178 -6.31 -4.08 2.42
C PHE A 178 -5.60 -5.16 1.60
N ALA A 179 -5.93 -5.26 0.30
CA ALA A 179 -5.13 -6.05 -0.65
C ALA A 179 -3.69 -5.50 -0.77
N THR A 180 -3.54 -4.17 -0.79
CA THR A 180 -2.22 -3.50 -0.82
C THR A 180 -1.42 -3.78 0.44
N ALA A 181 -2.06 -3.74 1.62
CA ALA A 181 -1.42 -4.11 2.88
C ALA A 181 -0.90 -5.56 2.86
N LYS A 182 -1.69 -6.52 2.35
CA LYS A 182 -1.28 -7.91 2.16
C LYS A 182 -0.11 -8.05 1.19
N ALA A 183 -0.18 -7.36 0.05
CA ALA A 183 0.90 -7.35 -0.94
C ALA A 183 2.20 -6.82 -0.35
N THR A 184 2.12 -5.72 0.40
CA THR A 184 3.22 -5.09 1.10
C THR A 184 3.88 -6.05 2.09
N LYS A 185 3.09 -6.72 2.94
CA LYS A 185 3.58 -7.78 3.84
C LYS A 185 4.30 -8.88 3.08
N TYR A 186 3.64 -9.44 2.07
CA TYR A 186 4.20 -10.53 1.28
C TYR A 186 5.54 -10.16 0.64
N ILE A 187 5.63 -8.99 0.01
CA ILE A 187 6.86 -8.48 -0.62
C ILE A 187 7.95 -8.24 0.42
N SER A 188 7.61 -7.66 1.56
CA SER A 188 8.59 -7.41 2.62
C SER A 188 9.17 -8.70 3.21
N SER A 189 8.37 -9.76 3.40
CA SER A 189 8.86 -11.07 3.81
C SER A 189 9.76 -11.72 2.75
N LEU A 190 9.47 -11.55 1.46
CA LEU A 190 10.36 -12.01 0.38
C LEU A 190 11.71 -11.29 0.38
N MET A 191 11.72 -9.98 0.66
CA MET A 191 12.95 -9.19 0.77
C MET A 191 13.77 -9.62 1.99
N ALA A 192 13.12 -9.83 3.14
CA ALA A 192 13.75 -10.33 4.36
C ALA A 192 14.39 -11.72 4.15
N ALA A 193 13.66 -12.66 3.53
CA ALA A 193 14.15 -14.01 3.24
C ALA A 193 15.39 -14.01 2.32
N GLN A 194 15.47 -13.08 1.37
CA GLN A 194 16.62 -12.93 0.47
C GLN A 194 17.79 -12.14 1.09
N LYS A 195 17.58 -11.51 2.26
CA LYS A 195 18.55 -10.64 2.95
C LYS A 195 19.14 -9.56 2.04
N LYS A 196 18.33 -9.04 1.11
CA LYS A 196 18.74 -8.03 0.12
C LYS A 196 17.58 -7.10 -0.17
N SER A 197 17.89 -5.82 -0.35
CA SER A 197 16.98 -4.92 -1.06
C SER A 197 16.87 -5.39 -2.52
N LEU A 198 15.65 -5.41 -3.04
CA LEU A 198 15.32 -5.89 -4.39
C LEU A 198 14.78 -4.73 -5.21
N SER A 199 15.24 -4.62 -6.45
CA SER A 199 14.65 -3.64 -7.37
C SER A 199 13.20 -3.97 -7.66
N LYS A 200 12.43 -2.97 -8.10
CA LYS A 200 11.05 -3.17 -8.54
C LYS A 200 10.95 -4.30 -9.58
N GLU A 201 11.85 -4.31 -10.56
CA GLU A 201 11.85 -5.31 -11.64
C GLU A 201 12.09 -6.71 -11.10
N SER A 202 12.94 -6.84 -10.09
CA SER A 202 13.22 -8.12 -9.42
C SER A 202 12.00 -8.61 -8.64
N ILE A 203 11.33 -7.72 -7.90
CA ILE A 203 10.07 -8.03 -7.21
C ILE A 203 8.99 -8.44 -8.21
N VAL A 204 8.77 -7.65 -9.26
CA VAL A 204 7.79 -7.97 -10.31
C VAL A 204 8.10 -9.32 -10.95
N ALA A 205 9.36 -9.61 -11.27
CA ALA A 205 9.76 -10.88 -11.87
C ALA A 205 9.50 -12.08 -10.94
N LEU A 206 9.72 -11.93 -9.64
CA LEU A 206 9.43 -12.97 -8.64
C LEU A 206 7.92 -13.19 -8.48
N LEU A 207 7.15 -12.10 -8.33
CA LEU A 207 5.71 -12.18 -8.19
C LEU A 207 5.06 -12.79 -9.43
N LYS A 208 5.53 -12.48 -10.64
CA LYS A 208 5.05 -13.11 -11.88
C LYS A 208 5.22 -14.64 -11.92
N GLN A 209 6.23 -15.19 -11.23
CA GLN A 209 6.43 -16.64 -11.16
C GLN A 209 5.46 -17.32 -10.17
N GLN A 210 4.88 -16.55 -9.26
CA GLN A 210 4.00 -17.02 -8.20
C GLN A 210 2.53 -16.67 -8.48
N ALA A 211 2.28 -15.70 -9.35
CA ALA A 211 0.96 -15.25 -9.71
C ALA A 211 0.20 -16.32 -10.48
N LYS A 212 -1.05 -16.50 -10.09
CA LYS A 212 -2.03 -17.25 -10.85
C LYS A 212 -2.66 -16.31 -11.88
N ASP A 213 -2.33 -16.56 -13.15
CA ASP A 213 -2.91 -15.86 -14.28
C ASP A 213 -4.43 -16.13 -14.35
N LEU A 214 -5.22 -15.06 -14.32
CA LEU A 214 -6.69 -15.08 -14.35
C LEU A 214 -7.18 -13.95 -15.26
N GLY A 215 -8.30 -14.17 -15.95
CA GLY A 215 -8.82 -13.22 -16.93
C GLY A 215 -8.36 -13.57 -18.35
N GLU A 216 -7.85 -12.58 -19.08
CA GLU A 216 -7.22 -12.80 -20.38
C GLU A 216 -5.80 -13.36 -20.18
N GLU A 217 -5.36 -14.28 -21.05
CA GLU A 217 -4.02 -14.89 -20.92
C GLU A 217 -2.91 -13.83 -20.95
N GLY A 218 -2.02 -13.88 -19.96
CA GLY A 218 -0.91 -12.96 -19.80
C GLY A 218 -1.28 -11.71 -19.00
N PHE A 219 -0.77 -10.55 -19.42
CA PHE A 219 -1.09 -9.30 -18.73
C PHE A 219 -2.48 -8.81 -19.13
N ASP A 220 -3.33 -8.53 -18.16
CA ASP A 220 -4.67 -7.98 -18.38
C ASP A 220 -4.97 -6.76 -17.49
N ARG A 221 -6.04 -6.04 -17.83
CA ARG A 221 -6.41 -4.77 -17.17
C ARG A 221 -7.27 -4.95 -15.92
N GLU A 222 -7.56 -6.18 -15.51
CA GLU A 222 -8.36 -6.56 -14.35
C GLU A 222 -7.51 -7.21 -13.25
N TYR A 223 -6.59 -8.11 -13.59
CA TYR A 223 -5.72 -8.80 -12.63
C TYR A 223 -4.23 -8.47 -12.77
N GLY A 224 -3.84 -7.73 -13.81
CA GLY A 224 -2.44 -7.39 -14.05
C GLY A 224 -1.68 -8.62 -14.54
N TYR A 225 -0.64 -9.03 -13.81
CA TYR A 225 0.04 -10.30 -14.06
C TYR A 225 -0.59 -11.50 -13.33
N GLY A 226 -1.67 -11.29 -12.59
CA GLY A 226 -2.41 -12.34 -11.90
C GLY A 226 -2.54 -12.13 -10.39
N VAL A 227 -3.17 -13.11 -9.74
CA VAL A 227 -3.45 -13.10 -8.30
C VAL A 227 -2.35 -13.84 -7.53
N ILE A 228 -1.85 -13.22 -6.46
CA ILE A 228 -0.96 -13.88 -5.51
C ILE A 228 -1.80 -14.42 -4.35
N GLU A 229 -1.66 -15.72 -4.09
CA GLU A 229 -2.29 -16.37 -2.94
C GLU A 229 -1.32 -16.32 -1.75
N ASP A 230 -1.60 -15.46 -0.77
CA ASP A 230 -0.84 -15.32 0.47
C ASP A 230 -1.42 -16.25 1.56
N ASN A 231 -1.13 -17.55 1.44
CA ASN A 231 -1.53 -18.58 2.42
C ASN A 231 -0.78 -18.47 3.74
#